data_AF-A0A934JNU0-F1
#
_entry.id   AF-A0A934JNU0-F1
#
_cell.length_a   1.000
_cell.length_b   1.000
_cell.length_c   1.000
_cell.angle_alpha   90.00
_cell.angle_beta   90.00
_cell.angle_gamma   90.00
#
_symmetry.space_group_name_H-M   'P 1'
#
loop_
_entity.id
_entity.type
_entity.pdbx_description
1 polymer ?
#
loop_
_entity_poly.entity_id
_entity_poly.type
_entity_poly.pdbx_seq_one_letter_code
_entity_poly.pdbx_strand_id
1 'polypeptide(L)' 'MLPAIVAAQTRGRPKSDNPKVSTTIRLSPDVLDYFKNEGKGWQSRIDKALKEYVDSHQ' A
#
# COMPACT_ATOMS: atom_id res chain seq x y z
N MET A 1 -40.19 21.73 -15.08
CA MET A 1 -39.85 20.38 -14.61
C MET A 1 -38.68 19.86 -15.41
N LEU A 2 -37.53 19.67 -14.78
CA LEU A 2 -36.42 18.83 -15.24
C LEU A 2 -35.99 18.06 -13.98
N PRO A 3 -35.98 16.71 -13.97
CA PRO A 3 -35.58 15.99 -12.78
C PRO A 3 -34.07 16.15 -12.60
N ALA A 4 -33.65 16.50 -11.39
CA ALA A 4 -32.26 16.41 -11.00
C ALA A 4 -31.83 14.96 -11.16
N ILE A 5 -30.83 14.71 -12.03
CA ILE A 5 -30.15 13.42 -12.08
C ILE A 5 -29.42 13.30 -10.75
N VAL A 6 -30.01 12.55 -9.82
CA VAL A 6 -29.35 12.16 -8.57
C VAL A 6 -28.13 11.34 -8.98
N ALA A 7 -26.95 11.94 -8.89
CA ALA A 7 -25.69 11.22 -8.98
C ALA A 7 -25.75 10.14 -7.90
N ALA A 8 -25.87 8.88 -8.32
CA ALA A 8 -25.85 7.76 -7.40
C ALA A 8 -24.55 7.83 -6.62
N GLN A 9 -24.63 8.14 -5.32
CA GLN A 9 -23.50 7.98 -4.42
C GLN A 9 -23.09 6.51 -4.47
N THR A 10 -22.05 6.19 -5.25
CA THR A 10 -21.40 4.90 -5.24
C THR A 10 -21.00 4.62 -3.80
N ARG A 11 -21.71 3.67 -3.18
CA ARG A 11 -21.44 3.23 -1.82
C ARG A 11 -20.07 2.54 -1.83
N GLY A 12 -19.03 3.23 -1.38
CA GLY A 12 -17.67 2.72 -1.27
C GLY A 12 -16.70 3.77 -0.74
N ARG A 13 -15.57 3.33 -0.18
CA ARG A 13 -14.47 4.25 0.17
C ARG A 13 -14.00 4.94 -1.12
N PRO A 14 -13.80 6.27 -1.13
CA PRO A 14 -13.24 6.96 -2.28
C PRO A 14 -11.95 6.29 -2.73
N LYS A 15 -11.76 6.16 -4.04
CA LYS A 15 -10.57 5.57 -4.62
C LYS A 15 -9.37 6.40 -4.17
N SER A 16 -8.34 5.76 -3.59
CA SER A 16 -7.11 6.45 -3.21
C SER A 16 -6.39 6.92 -4.48
N ASP A 17 -5.94 8.16 -4.50
CA ASP A 17 -5.18 8.72 -5.64
C ASP A 17 -3.83 8.01 -5.84
N ASN A 18 -3.24 7.50 -4.75
CA ASN A 18 -2.00 6.73 -4.78
C ASN A 18 -2.16 5.41 -3.98
N PRO A 19 -2.73 4.36 -4.58
CA PRO A 19 -2.88 3.05 -3.93
C PRO A 19 -1.54 2.31 -3.90
N LYS A 20 -1.31 1.48 -2.88
CA LYS A 20 -0.19 0.54 -2.87
C LYS A 20 -0.34 -0.44 -4.04
N VAL A 21 0.72 -0.62 -4.82
CA VAL A 21 0.72 -1.55 -5.96
C VAL A 21 1.15 -2.93 -5.47
N SER A 22 0.26 -3.92 -5.57
CA SER A 22 0.59 -5.31 -5.28
C SER A 22 1.56 -5.84 -6.33
N THR A 23 2.83 -5.97 -5.95
CA THR A 23 3.89 -6.46 -6.84
C THR A 23 4.61 -7.64 -6.20
N THR A 24 4.99 -8.62 -7.03
CA THR A 24 5.85 -9.73 -6.60
C THR A 24 7.30 -9.36 -6.85
N ILE A 25 8.08 -9.18 -5.78
CA ILE A 25 9.53 -8.98 -5.84
C ILE A 25 10.24 -10.13 -5.12
N ARG A 26 11.48 -10.43 -5.55
CA ARG A 26 12.34 -11.38 -4.84
C ARG A 26 13.24 -10.61 -3.88
N LEU A 27 13.30 -11.08 -2.64
CA LEU A 27 14.12 -10.53 -1.58
C LEU A 27 15.07 -11.61 -1.10
N SER A 28 16.24 -11.20 -0.58
CA SER A 28 17.17 -12.12 0.06
C SER A 28 16.49 -12.87 1.21
N PRO A 29 16.83 -14.16 1.44
CA PRO A 29 16.21 -14.97 2.50
C PRO A 29 16.38 -14.32 3.88
N ASP A 30 17.57 -13.82 4.21
CA ASP A 30 17.86 -13.18 5.50
C ASP A 30 16.97 -11.96 5.77
N VAL A 31 16.67 -11.19 4.73
CA VAL A 31 15.78 -10.01 4.81
C VAL A 31 14.35 -10.46 5.10
N LEU A 32 13.86 -11.47 4.37
CA LEU A 32 12.52 -12.01 4.61
C LEU A 32 12.38 -12.59 6.01
N ASP A 33 13.37 -13.35 6.47
CA ASP A 33 13.35 -13.99 7.78
C ASP A 33 13.38 -12.95 8.91
N TYR A 34 14.22 -11.91 8.78
CA TYR A 34 14.25 -10.79 9.71
C TYR A 34 12.86 -10.16 9.90
N PHE A 35 12.21 -9.73 8.81
CA PHE A 35 10.91 -9.06 8.91
C PHE A 35 9.81 -10.03 9.36
N LYS A 36 9.77 -11.26 8.85
CA LYS A 36 8.77 -12.26 9.25
C LYS A 36 8.82 -12.56 10.75
N ASN A 37 10.02 -12.60 11.34
CA ASN A 37 10.21 -12.84 12.76
C ASN A 37 9.64 -11.72 13.65
N GLU A 38 9.45 -10.50 13.13
CA GLU A 38 8.77 -9.42 13.85
C GLU A 38 7.23 -9.62 13.93
N GLY A 39 6.71 -10.67 13.29
CA GLY A 39 5.31 -11.09 13.39
C GLY A 39 4.33 -10.28 12.54
N LYS A 40 3.14 -10.03 13.10
CA LYS A 40 2.04 -9.38 12.37
C LYS A 40 2.46 -8.01 11.85
N GLY A 41 2.23 -7.76 10.57
CA GLY A 41 2.53 -6.48 9.93
C GLY A 41 3.94 -6.36 9.33
N TRP A 42 4.70 -7.46 9.26
CA TRP A 42 6.04 -7.47 8.66
C TRP A 42 6.09 -6.90 7.23
N GLN A 43 5.05 -7.12 6.41
CA GLN A 43 4.94 -6.53 5.07
C GLN A 43 4.86 -4.99 5.10
N SER A 44 4.18 -4.41 6.09
CA SER A 44 4.12 -2.96 6.26
C SER A 44 5.46 -2.40 6.77
N ARG A 45 6.21 -3.19 7.55
CA ARG A 45 7.52 -2.78 8.07
C ARG A 45 8.59 -2.78 6.98
N ILE A 46 8.62 -3.82 6.15
CA ILE A 46 9.54 -3.84 4.99
C ILE A 46 9.21 -2.74 3.99
N ASP A 47 7.92 -2.46 3.74
CA ASP A 47 7.47 -1.32 2.92
C ASP A 47 7.98 0.02 3.47
N LYS A 48 7.91 0.22 4.80
CA LYS A 48 8.45 1.41 5.47
C LYS A 48 9.97 1.53 5.31
N ALA A 49 10.69 0.43 5.50
CA ALA A 49 12.15 0.42 5.36
C ALA A 49 12.59 0.75 3.91
N LEU A 50 11.90 0.19 2.91
CA LEU A 50 12.15 0.51 1.50
C LEU A 50 11.83 1.97 1.19
N LYS A 51 10.76 2.52 1.77
CA LYS A 51 10.41 3.92 1.60
C LYS A 51 11.45 4.87 2.21
N GLU A 52 11.91 4.59 3.42
CA GLU A 52 12.97 5.38 4.08
C GLU A 52 14.29 5.33 3.29
N TYR A 53 14.61 4.19 2.69
CA TYR A 53 15.77 4.09 1.79
C TYR A 53 15.62 5.00 0.56
N VAL A 54 14.46 5.00 -0.09
CA VAL A 54 14.19 5.89 -1.24
C VAL A 54 14.26 7.36 -0.82
N ASP A 55 13.61 7.74 0.28
CA ASP A 55 13.57 9.12 0.77
C ASP A 55 14.98 9.65 1.14
N SER A 56 15.90 8.77 1.56
CA SER A 56 17.28 9.14 1.93
C SER A 56 18.28 9.16 0.77
N HIS A 57 17.94 8.56 -0.38
CA HIS A 57 18.83 8.44 -1.54
C HIS A 57 18.29 9.17 -2.78
N GLN A 58 17.28 10.02 -2.58
CA GLN A 58 16.69 10.87 -3.62
C GLN A 58 17.28 12.28 -3.59
#